data_AF-A0AAP3DJE4-F1
#
_entry.id   AF-A0AAP3DJE4-F1
#
_cell.length_a   1.000
_cell.length_b   1.000
_cell.length_c   1.000
_cell.angle_alpha   90.00
_cell.angle_beta   90.00
_cell.angle_gamma   90.00
#
_symmetry.space_group_name_H-M   'P 1'
#
loop_
_entity.id
_entity.type
_entity.pdbx_description
1 polymer ?
#
loop_
_entity_poly.entity_id
_entity_poly.type
_entity_poly.pdbx_seq_one_letter_code
_entity_poly.pdbx_strand_id
1 'polypeptide(L)'
;MDKQRKKDRDVYLSTKKEIEGAADAIPKKLKKKNDDYSVDLDKFTDKVKGERGTYTDQKTGWTIEKTRGTGGDKIGHKGDVWKLNDRKGERIASLTKEGKIVGK
;
A
#
# COMPACT_ATOMS: atom_id res chain seq x y z
N MET A 1 -18.35 -5.53 27.75
CA MET A 1 -17.18 -5.83 26.91
C MET A 1 -15.94 -5.37 27.66
N ASP A 2 -14.91 -6.19 27.79
CA ASP A 2 -13.68 -5.83 28.49
C ASP A 2 -12.84 -4.80 27.71
N LYS A 3 -11.96 -4.07 28.42
CA LYS A 3 -11.16 -2.96 27.86
C LYS A 3 -10.28 -3.43 26.69
N GLN A 4 -9.76 -4.65 26.75
CA GLN A 4 -8.90 -5.21 25.72
C GLN A 4 -9.70 -5.50 24.44
N ARG A 5 -10.84 -6.21 24.54
CA ARG A 5 -11.73 -6.48 23.40
C ARG A 5 -12.24 -5.20 22.73
N LYS A 6 -12.50 -4.13 23.49
CA LYS A 6 -12.89 -2.84 22.92
C LYS A 6 -11.76 -2.24 22.07
N LYS A 7 -10.54 -2.22 22.61
CA LYS A 7 -9.36 -1.69 21.91
C LYS A 7 -9.09 -2.46 20.62
N ASP A 8 -9.14 -3.79 20.66
CA ASP A 8 -8.88 -4.63 19.50
C ASP A 8 -9.93 -4.42 18.40
N ARG A 9 -11.20 -4.25 18.79
CA ARG A 9 -12.28 -3.90 17.86
C ARG A 9 -12.04 -2.53 17.20
N ASP A 10 -11.68 -1.53 18.00
CA ASP A 10 -11.47 -0.16 17.49
C ASP A 10 -10.31 -0.13 16.47
N VAL A 11 -9.22 -0.85 16.75
CA VAL A 11 -8.08 -1.01 15.82
C VAL A 11 -8.47 -1.73 14.53
N TYR A 12 -9.28 -2.79 14.62
CA TYR A 12 -9.78 -3.51 13.45
C TYR A 12 -10.64 -2.60 12.57
N LEU A 13 -11.57 -1.85 13.18
CA LEU A 13 -12.45 -0.94 12.45
C LEU A 13 -11.69 0.23 11.80
N SER A 14 -10.67 0.78 12.47
CA SER A 14 -9.84 1.83 11.88
C SER A 14 -9.04 1.31 10.69
N THR A 15 -8.41 0.14 10.83
CA THR A 15 -7.62 -0.48 9.75
C THR A 15 -8.50 -0.84 8.56
N LYS A 16 -9.69 -1.38 8.80
CA LYS A 16 -10.67 -1.66 7.73
C LYS A 16 -11.04 -0.40 6.95
N LYS A 17 -11.31 0.70 7.66
CA LYS A 17 -11.65 1.99 7.03
C LYS A 17 -10.48 2.56 6.21
N GLU A 18 -9.24 2.40 6.67
CA GLU A 18 -8.05 2.76 5.89
C GLU A 18 -7.94 1.95 4.60
N ILE A 19 -8.16 0.63 4.68
CA ILE A 19 -8.10 -0.28 3.52
C ILE A 19 -9.17 0.07 2.50
N GLU A 20 -10.42 0.25 2.93
CA GLU A 20 -11.55 0.62 2.05
C GLU A 20 -11.32 1.99 1.41
N GLY A 21 -10.93 3.00 2.20
CA GLY A 21 -10.64 4.34 1.67
C GLY A 21 -9.47 4.35 0.68
N ALA A 22 -8.43 3.55 0.92
CA ALA A 22 -7.34 3.37 -0.04
C ALA A 22 -7.82 2.65 -1.31
N ALA A 23 -8.59 1.58 -1.19
CA ALA A 23 -9.13 0.84 -2.32
C ALA A 23 -10.00 1.73 -3.22
N ASP A 24 -10.79 2.63 -2.65
CA ASP A 24 -11.61 3.58 -3.39
C ASP A 24 -10.78 4.67 -4.09
N ALA A 25 -9.71 5.14 -3.44
CA ALA A 25 -8.84 6.19 -3.97
C ALA A 25 -7.92 5.71 -5.11
N ILE A 26 -7.55 4.43 -5.12
CA ILE A 26 -6.61 3.87 -6.10
C ILE A 26 -7.31 3.71 -7.47
N PRO A 27 -6.76 4.29 -8.56
CA PRO A 27 -7.29 4.12 -9.89
C PRO A 27 -7.38 2.64 -10.31
N LYS A 28 -8.51 2.24 -10.93
CA LYS A 28 -8.69 0.87 -11.45
C LYS A 28 -7.56 0.39 -12.34
N LYS A 29 -6.93 1.30 -13.10
CA LYS A 29 -5.77 0.99 -13.96
C LYS A 29 -4.52 0.53 -13.22
N LEU A 30 -4.42 0.76 -11.91
CA LEU A 30 -3.32 0.29 -11.05
C LEU A 30 -3.67 -0.98 -10.27
N LYS A 31 -4.94 -1.38 -10.24
CA LYS A 31 -5.40 -2.55 -9.50
C LYS A 31 -5.14 -3.83 -10.29
N LYS A 32 -5.04 -4.95 -9.56
CA LYS A 32 -5.04 -6.28 -10.18
C LYS A 32 -6.39 -6.57 -10.83
N LYS A 33 -6.38 -7.35 -11.91
CA LYS A 33 -7.61 -7.76 -12.58
C LYS A 33 -8.48 -8.57 -11.61
N ASN A 34 -9.74 -8.16 -11.45
CA ASN A 34 -10.73 -8.78 -10.55
C ASN A 34 -10.36 -8.75 -9.05
N ASP A 35 -9.49 -7.84 -8.62
CA ASP A 35 -9.18 -7.65 -7.19
C ASP A 35 -9.08 -6.16 -6.86
N ASP A 36 -10.09 -5.65 -6.15
CA ASP A 36 -10.19 -4.24 -5.79
C ASP A 36 -9.26 -3.81 -4.65
N TYR A 37 -8.69 -4.78 -3.93
CA TYR A 37 -7.90 -4.57 -2.72
C TYR A 37 -6.41 -4.90 -2.91
N SER A 38 -5.99 -5.10 -4.16
CA SER A 38 -4.60 -5.31 -4.53
C SER A 38 -4.16 -4.41 -5.68
N VAL A 39 -2.96 -3.89 -5.53
CA VAL A 39 -2.23 -3.14 -6.56
C VAL A 39 -1.42 -4.11 -7.41
N ASP A 40 -1.42 -3.88 -8.72
CA ASP A 40 -0.57 -4.58 -9.66
C ASP A 40 0.82 -3.94 -9.67
N LEU A 41 1.74 -4.55 -8.91
CA LEU A 41 3.10 -4.04 -8.73
C LEU A 41 3.93 -4.08 -10.02
N ASP A 42 3.57 -4.94 -10.98
CA ASP A 42 4.29 -5.08 -12.25
C ASP A 42 4.15 -3.85 -13.16
N LYS A 43 3.26 -2.91 -12.80
CA LYS A 43 3.12 -1.62 -13.48
C LYS A 43 4.22 -0.62 -13.10
N PHE A 44 4.90 -0.83 -11.97
CA PHE A 44 5.90 0.10 -11.44
C PHE A 44 7.31 -0.36 -11.83
N THR A 45 7.64 -0.23 -13.11
CA THR A 45 8.92 -0.72 -13.66
C THR A 45 10.04 0.31 -13.64
N ASP A 46 9.70 1.60 -13.66
CA ASP A 46 10.67 2.68 -13.84
C ASP A 46 11.19 3.20 -12.51
N LYS A 47 12.52 3.23 -12.34
CA LYS A 47 13.14 3.80 -11.14
C LYS A 47 13.07 5.31 -11.16
N VAL A 48 12.66 5.91 -10.04
CA VAL A 48 12.69 7.37 -9.87
C VAL A 48 14.13 7.82 -9.61
N LYS A 49 14.66 8.71 -10.45
CA LYS A 49 16.04 9.20 -10.34
C LYS A 49 16.23 9.98 -9.05
N GLY A 50 17.27 9.64 -8.28
CA GLY A 50 17.58 10.30 -7.01
C GLY A 50 16.83 9.72 -5.80
N GLU A 51 15.84 8.85 -6.02
CA GLU A 51 15.07 8.21 -4.94
C GLU A 51 15.36 6.71 -4.88
N ARG A 52 16.02 6.28 -3.80
CA ARG A 52 16.43 4.89 -3.66
C ARG A 52 15.25 4.00 -3.32
N GLY A 53 14.92 3.08 -4.22
CA GLY A 53 13.87 2.08 -3.99
C GLY A 53 12.47 2.59 -4.25
N THR A 54 12.36 3.72 -4.96
CA THR A 54 11.09 4.23 -5.50
C THR A 54 10.97 3.84 -6.98
N TYR A 55 9.80 3.32 -7.35
CA TYR A 55 9.44 2.97 -8.71
C TYR A 55 8.14 3.67 -9.09
N THR A 56 8.01 4.07 -10.35
CA THR A 56 6.87 4.81 -10.87
C THR A 56 6.16 4.04 -11.98
N ASP A 57 4.84 4.18 -12.04
CA ASP A 57 4.07 3.84 -13.24
C ASP A 57 3.93 5.11 -14.08
N GLN A 58 4.60 5.16 -15.24
CA GLN A 58 4.62 6.34 -16.12
C GLN A 58 3.22 6.75 -16.61
N LYS A 59 2.26 5.82 -16.67
CA LYS A 59 0.90 6.09 -17.16
C LYS A 59 0.04 6.83 -16.15
N THR A 60 0.37 6.77 -14.87
CA THR A 60 -0.40 7.39 -13.78
C THR A 60 0.39 8.45 -13.04
N GLY A 61 1.72 8.37 -13.06
CA GLY A 61 2.62 9.14 -12.21
C GLY A 61 2.62 8.69 -10.75
N TRP A 62 1.91 7.60 -10.40
CA TRP A 62 1.93 7.06 -9.05
C TRP A 62 3.25 6.35 -8.80
N THR A 63 3.62 6.21 -7.52
CA THR A 63 4.86 5.54 -7.14
C THR A 63 4.64 4.50 -6.06
N ILE A 64 5.51 3.48 -6.07
CA ILE A 64 5.74 2.62 -4.92
C ILE A 64 7.12 2.90 -4.36
N GLU A 65 7.21 3.05 -3.04
CA GLU A 65 8.47 3.24 -2.31
C GLU A 65 8.67 2.04 -1.39
N LYS A 66 9.87 1.48 -1.36
CA LYS A 66 10.18 0.37 -0.44
C LYS A 66 10.08 0.81 1.03
N THR A 67 9.34 0.09 1.85
CA THR A 67 9.30 0.35 3.30
C THR A 67 10.70 0.12 3.89
N ARG A 68 11.22 1.11 4.63
CA ARG A 68 12.57 1.05 5.22
C ARG A 68 12.74 -0.20 6.11
N GLY A 69 13.84 -0.91 5.94
CA GLY A 69 14.15 -2.12 6.73
C GLY A 69 13.45 -3.40 6.25
N THR A 70 12.62 -3.33 5.20
CA THR A 70 11.88 -4.48 4.65
C THR A 70 12.51 -5.03 3.36
N GLY A 71 11.94 -6.12 2.84
CA GLY A 71 12.32 -6.80 1.60
C GLY A 71 13.03 -8.13 1.83
N GLY A 72 13.06 -8.97 0.79
CA GLY A 72 13.40 -10.39 0.97
C GLY A 72 12.31 -11.07 1.80
N ASP A 73 12.71 -11.58 2.97
CA ASP A 73 11.82 -12.19 3.97
C ASP A 73 11.43 -11.23 5.09
N LYS A 74 11.98 -9.99 5.09
CA LYS A 74 11.68 -8.98 6.11
C LYS A 74 10.42 -8.20 5.74
N ILE A 75 9.47 -8.13 6.67
CA ILE A 75 8.17 -7.45 6.51
C ILE A 75 7.97 -6.37 7.59
N GLY A 76 7.15 -5.36 7.27
CA GLY A 76 6.70 -4.36 8.22
C GLY A 76 5.67 -4.90 9.22
N HIS A 77 5.23 -4.02 10.14
CA HIS A 77 4.33 -4.39 11.24
C HIS A 77 3.00 -4.99 10.76
N LYS A 78 2.52 -4.55 9.59
CA LYS A 78 1.28 -5.04 8.96
C LYS A 78 1.55 -6.03 7.82
N GLY A 79 2.78 -6.54 7.70
CA GLY A 79 3.21 -7.35 6.56
C GLY A 79 3.59 -6.54 5.31
N ASP A 80 3.63 -5.21 5.42
CA ASP A 80 3.92 -4.32 4.30
C ASP A 80 5.41 -4.30 3.94
N VAL A 81 5.70 -4.16 2.65
CA VAL A 81 7.06 -3.94 2.13
C VAL A 81 7.12 -2.78 1.14
N TRP A 82 5.96 -2.27 0.72
CA TRP A 82 5.84 -1.11 -0.15
C TRP A 82 4.90 -0.08 0.47
N LYS A 83 5.17 1.19 0.20
CA LYS A 83 4.23 2.30 0.36
C LYS A 83 3.76 2.70 -1.03
N LEU A 84 2.47 2.89 -1.21
CA LEU A 84 1.89 3.45 -2.43
C LEU A 84 1.67 4.94 -2.23
N ASN A 85 2.25 5.75 -3.10
CA ASN A 85 2.04 7.19 -3.13
C ASN A 85 1.28 7.59 -4.40
N ASP A 86 0.41 8.58 -4.28
CA ASP A 86 -0.28 9.14 -5.44
C ASP A 86 0.68 9.96 -6.32
N ARG A 87 0.15 10.48 -7.43
CA ARG A 87 0.91 11.34 -8.37
C ARG A 87 1.45 12.64 -7.75
N LYS A 88 1.00 13.03 -6.56
CA LYS A 88 1.47 14.21 -5.82
C LYS A 88 2.52 13.84 -4.76
N GLY A 89 2.81 12.55 -4.59
CA GLY A 89 3.72 12.05 -3.55
C GLY A 89 3.03 11.83 -2.19
N GLU A 90 1.70 11.90 -2.11
CA GLU A 90 0.97 11.62 -0.87
C GLU A 90 0.77 10.11 -0.71
N ARG A 91 1.16 9.55 0.44
CA ARG A 91 0.93 8.14 0.75
C ARG A 91 -0.56 7.82 0.83
N ILE A 92 -1.00 6.86 0.03
CA ILE A 92 -2.38 6.36 0.01
C ILE A 92 -2.50 5.02 0.74
N ALA A 93 -1.49 4.16 0.63
CA ALA A 93 -1.54 2.83 1.21
C ALA A 93 -0.15 2.26 1.57
N SER A 94 -0.19 1.20 2.35
CA SER A 94 0.88 0.23 2.60
C SER A 94 0.48 -1.06 1.91
N LEU A 95 1.42 -1.69 1.23
CA LEU A 95 1.18 -2.90 0.45
C LEU A 95 2.10 -4.02 0.89
N THR A 96 1.58 -5.25 0.90
CA THR A 96 2.40 -6.46 1.02
C THR A 96 3.30 -6.64 -0.20
N LYS A 97 4.18 -7.65 -0.17
CA LYS A 97 5.06 -8.00 -1.30
C LYS A 97 4.28 -8.36 -2.56
N GLU A 98 3.05 -8.82 -2.42
CA GLU A 98 2.13 -9.20 -3.49
C GLU A 98 1.20 -8.05 -3.91
N GLY A 99 1.31 -6.88 -3.28
CA GLY A 99 0.51 -5.70 -3.60
C GLY A 99 -0.81 -5.59 -2.85
N LYS A 100 -1.09 -6.45 -1.86
CA LYS A 100 -2.33 -6.36 -1.06
C LYS A 100 -2.31 -5.13 -0.16
N ILE A 101 -3.42 -4.39 -0.10
CA ILE A 101 -3.57 -3.22 0.77
C ILE A 101 -3.73 -3.67 2.23
N VAL A 102 -2.92 -3.13 3.14
CA VAL A 102 -2.97 -3.46 4.58
C VAL A 102 -3.23 -2.24 5.49
N GLY A 103 -3.57 -1.10 4.90
CA GLY A 103 -3.85 0.17 5.59
C GLY A 103 -2.90 1.28 5.15
N LYS A 104 -3.03 2.48 5.72
CA LYS A 104 -2.18 3.63 5.38
C LYS A 104 -0.93 3.73 6.27
#